data_AF-A0A373UP29-F1
#
_entry.id   AF-A0A373UP29-F1
#
_cell.length_a   1.000
_cell.length_b   1.000
_cell.length_c   1.000
_cell.angle_alpha   90.00
_cell.angle_beta   90.00
_cell.angle_gamma   90.00
#
_symmetry.space_group_name_H-M   'P 1'
#
loop_
_entity.id
_entity.type
_entity.pdbx_description
1 polymer ?
#
loop_
_entity_poly.entity_id
_entity_poly.type
_entity_poly.pdbx_seq_one_letter_code
_entity_poly.pdbx_strand_id
1 'polypeptide(L)'
;MSDTKNKVKEIFREYLKENFKQNAENLKIYIYGHELQICGGILNFEDELDITLIHQDLRFIGYEYSGHKYELAESVVPFPDNAVVLVSCIYPYRFDNITNNLMELGLKREQIIHIRPLAEKLLNVSADYFSQNGMDKKVKTLFDSIGRDISKIRYLDIGSNTWLLYNNSYMFYRAGSNGVLVEANPDFVDEIKRNRPRDNAIMCGCSDVRSEEEWTYYKTKHAGYNTFVKEVADTYEGRGLEVQEIKIPMKYIGDILEENFKDGHIDFMSVDVEGMGARIVNAIDFNWYDIDVILLEMDFEKEESRKLYMKLYELGYTSRYRGIGAGKDFLFFKTDVFDAGLLE
;
A
#
# COMPACT_ATOMS: atom_id res chain seq x y z
N MET A 1 -21.08 -2.88 -13.69
CA MET A 1 -19.87 -2.37 -14.39
C MET A 1 -20.13 -1.05 -15.12
N SER A 2 -21.25 -0.86 -15.84
CA SER A 2 -21.56 0.44 -16.51
C SER A 2 -21.63 1.61 -15.52
N ASP A 3 -22.28 1.42 -14.37
CA ASP A 3 -22.55 2.51 -13.44
C ASP A 3 -21.28 2.96 -12.70
N THR A 4 -20.44 2.01 -12.29
CA THR A 4 -19.12 2.31 -11.73
C THR A 4 -18.25 3.06 -12.75
N LYS A 5 -18.20 2.60 -14.01
CA LYS A 5 -17.43 3.28 -15.07
C LYS A 5 -17.96 4.70 -15.31
N ASN A 6 -19.27 4.89 -15.35
CA ASN A 6 -19.89 6.21 -15.52
C ASN A 6 -19.59 7.14 -14.33
N LYS A 7 -19.61 6.62 -13.10
CA LYS A 7 -19.28 7.41 -11.90
C LYS A 7 -17.80 7.82 -11.86
N VAL A 8 -16.88 6.91 -12.24
CA VAL A 8 -15.45 7.24 -12.38
C VAL A 8 -15.26 8.34 -13.42
N LYS A 9 -15.97 8.27 -14.57
CA LYS A 9 -15.93 9.32 -15.61
C LYS A 9 -16.38 10.67 -15.07
N GLU A 10 -17.51 10.70 -14.38
CA GLU A 10 -18.08 11.92 -13.81
C GLU A 10 -17.09 12.57 -12.85
N ILE A 11 -16.56 11.81 -11.88
CA ILE A 11 -15.59 12.30 -10.91
C ILE A 11 -14.33 12.83 -11.58
N PHE A 12 -13.81 12.13 -12.60
CA PHE A 12 -12.60 12.57 -13.31
C PHE A 12 -12.82 13.88 -14.05
N ARG A 13 -13.93 14.00 -14.77
CA ARG A 13 -14.27 15.19 -15.57
C ARG A 13 -14.56 16.40 -14.69
N GLU A 14 -15.29 16.20 -13.61
CA GLU A 14 -15.53 17.24 -12.59
C GLU A 14 -14.22 17.71 -11.99
N TYR A 15 -13.33 16.79 -11.62
CA TYR A 15 -12.02 17.15 -11.06
C TYR A 15 -11.18 18.00 -12.01
N LEU A 16 -11.11 17.65 -13.30
CA LEU A 16 -10.39 18.45 -14.30
C LEU A 16 -11.04 19.84 -14.47
N LYS A 17 -12.37 19.90 -14.51
CA LYS A 17 -13.10 21.17 -14.63
C LYS A 17 -12.91 22.08 -13.42
N GLU A 18 -12.89 21.52 -12.22
CA GLU A 18 -12.65 22.26 -10.98
C GLU A 18 -11.24 22.85 -10.92
N ASN A 19 -10.23 22.07 -11.32
CA ASN A 19 -8.82 22.47 -11.21
C ASN A 19 -8.37 23.36 -12.36
N PHE A 20 -8.76 23.07 -13.60
CA PHE A 20 -8.28 23.77 -14.80
C PHE A 20 -9.29 24.74 -15.43
N LYS A 21 -10.52 24.79 -14.89
CA LYS A 21 -11.62 25.64 -15.40
C LYS A 21 -11.98 25.38 -16.87
N GLN A 22 -11.71 24.16 -17.35
CA GLN A 22 -11.98 23.72 -18.72
C GLN A 22 -12.59 22.32 -18.71
N ASN A 23 -13.39 22.00 -19.73
CA ASN A 23 -13.89 20.64 -19.92
C ASN A 23 -12.74 19.73 -20.38
N ALA A 24 -12.77 18.46 -19.99
CA ALA A 24 -11.71 17.50 -20.29
C ALA A 24 -11.42 17.35 -21.80
N GLU A 25 -12.44 17.46 -22.65
CA GLU A 25 -12.32 17.39 -24.12
C GLU A 25 -11.51 18.53 -24.72
N ASN A 26 -11.39 19.66 -24.00
CA ASN A 26 -10.63 20.82 -24.47
C ASN A 26 -9.17 20.77 -24.00
N LEU A 27 -8.78 19.75 -23.24
CA LEU A 27 -7.45 19.62 -22.65
C LEU A 27 -6.65 18.54 -23.37
N LYS A 28 -5.35 18.77 -23.54
CA LYS A 28 -4.39 17.70 -23.83
C LYS A 28 -3.87 17.18 -22.50
N ILE A 29 -4.23 15.96 -22.13
CA ILE A 29 -3.98 15.43 -20.78
C ILE A 29 -2.70 14.61 -20.81
N TYR A 30 -1.75 14.95 -19.94
CA TYR A 30 -0.56 14.15 -19.72
C TYR A 30 -0.63 13.55 -18.32
N ILE A 31 -0.30 12.27 -18.18
CA ILE A 31 -0.13 11.63 -16.88
C ILE A 31 1.33 11.31 -16.70
N TYR A 32 1.95 11.92 -15.69
CA TYR A 32 3.31 11.58 -15.27
C TYR A 32 3.21 10.49 -14.22
N GLY A 33 3.69 9.26 -14.47
CA GLY A 33 3.40 8.16 -13.55
C GLY A 33 4.48 7.10 -13.41
N HIS A 34 4.79 6.78 -12.16
CA HIS A 34 5.63 5.65 -11.72
C HIS A 34 4.76 4.51 -11.13
N GLU A 35 3.49 4.80 -10.78
CA GLU A 35 2.62 3.93 -9.98
C GLU A 35 1.19 3.90 -10.56
N LEU A 36 0.96 3.23 -11.70
CA LEU A 36 -0.37 3.28 -12.37
C LEU A 36 -1.54 2.74 -11.53
N GLN A 37 -1.28 1.97 -10.48
CA GLN A 37 -2.30 1.55 -9.51
C GLN A 37 -3.06 2.74 -8.91
N ILE A 38 -2.41 3.91 -8.76
CA ILE A 38 -3.05 5.13 -8.26
C ILE A 38 -3.81 5.91 -9.35
N CYS A 39 -3.76 5.49 -10.62
CA CYS A 39 -4.58 6.12 -11.65
C CYS A 39 -6.06 5.70 -11.57
N GLY A 40 -6.45 4.78 -10.67
CA GLY A 40 -7.86 4.57 -10.28
C GLY A 40 -8.83 4.24 -11.43
N GLY A 41 -8.31 3.73 -12.56
CA GLY A 41 -9.10 3.46 -13.76
C GLY A 41 -9.23 4.63 -14.74
N ILE A 42 -8.53 5.75 -14.55
CA ILE A 42 -8.44 6.89 -15.49
C ILE A 42 -7.98 6.43 -16.88
N LEU A 43 -7.07 5.45 -16.94
CA LEU A 43 -6.53 4.95 -18.21
C LEU A 43 -7.58 4.25 -19.08
N ASN A 44 -8.73 3.86 -18.51
CA ASN A 44 -9.86 3.33 -19.29
C ASN A 44 -10.54 4.38 -20.19
N PHE A 45 -10.07 5.63 -20.16
CA PHE A 45 -10.58 6.75 -20.96
C PHE A 45 -9.62 7.20 -22.06
N GLU A 46 -8.49 6.51 -22.27
CA GLU A 46 -7.52 6.85 -23.34
C GLU A 46 -8.17 6.84 -24.74
N ASP A 47 -9.21 6.02 -24.97
CA ASP A 47 -9.96 6.01 -26.24
C ASP A 47 -10.96 7.19 -26.38
N GLU A 48 -11.33 7.84 -25.28
CA GLU A 48 -12.34 8.91 -25.23
C GLU A 48 -11.73 10.31 -25.05
N LEU A 49 -10.53 10.38 -24.46
CA LEU A 49 -9.82 11.60 -24.11
C LEU A 49 -8.38 11.49 -24.60
N ASP A 50 -7.83 12.61 -25.04
CA ASP A 50 -6.46 12.67 -25.52
C ASP A 50 -5.46 12.64 -24.35
N ILE A 51 -5.16 11.42 -23.88
CA ILE A 51 -4.27 11.12 -22.75
C ILE A 51 -2.93 10.63 -23.28
N THR A 52 -1.83 11.18 -22.77
CA THR A 52 -0.46 10.74 -23.05
C THR A 52 0.28 10.43 -21.76
N LEU A 53 0.86 9.24 -21.66
CA LEU A 53 1.67 8.86 -20.51
C LEU A 53 3.11 9.31 -20.72
N ILE A 54 3.66 10.06 -19.77
CA ILE A 54 5.02 10.60 -19.85
C ILE A 54 5.86 10.23 -18.63
N HIS A 55 7.16 10.11 -18.83
CA HIS A 55 8.14 9.93 -17.76
C HIS A 55 9.48 10.60 -18.11
N GLN A 56 10.35 10.83 -17.14
CA GLN A 56 11.70 11.39 -17.37
C GLN A 56 12.82 10.37 -17.24
N ASP A 57 12.56 9.26 -16.54
CA ASP A 57 13.52 8.17 -16.39
C ASP A 57 13.32 7.11 -17.48
N LEU A 58 14.38 6.87 -18.26
CA LEU A 58 14.44 5.91 -19.36
C LEU A 58 14.08 4.48 -18.96
N ARG A 59 14.25 4.10 -17.68
CA ARG A 59 13.89 2.76 -17.18
C ARG A 59 12.40 2.45 -17.33
N PHE A 60 11.56 3.47 -17.41
CA PHE A 60 10.11 3.34 -17.58
C PHE A 60 9.67 3.49 -19.05
N ILE A 61 10.58 3.90 -19.94
CA ILE A 61 10.27 4.10 -21.36
C ILE A 61 10.26 2.76 -22.07
N GLY A 62 9.15 2.47 -22.77
CA GLY A 62 8.90 1.16 -23.36
C GLY A 62 8.48 0.06 -22.37
N TYR A 63 8.30 0.40 -21.10
CA TYR A 63 7.77 -0.51 -20.08
C TYR A 63 6.24 -0.58 -20.21
N GLU A 64 5.71 -1.68 -20.73
CA GLU A 64 4.26 -1.95 -20.79
C GLU A 64 3.74 -2.40 -19.41
N TYR A 65 3.69 -1.49 -18.43
CA TYR A 65 2.96 -1.79 -17.18
C TYR A 65 1.46 -1.75 -17.47
N SER A 66 0.78 -2.88 -17.27
CA SER A 66 -0.66 -3.03 -17.55
C SER A 66 -1.04 -2.78 -19.02
N GLY A 67 -0.09 -2.88 -19.96
CA GLY A 67 -0.34 -2.69 -21.40
C GLY A 67 -0.30 -1.25 -21.90
N HIS A 68 0.14 -0.28 -21.08
CA HIS A 68 0.26 1.13 -21.49
C HIS A 68 1.72 1.52 -21.78
N LYS A 69 1.92 2.37 -22.79
CA LYS A 69 3.26 2.81 -23.25
C LYS A 69 3.56 4.23 -22.78
N TYR A 70 4.76 4.44 -22.25
CA TYR A 70 5.27 5.76 -21.86
C TYR A 70 6.13 6.41 -22.92
N GLU A 71 6.03 7.73 -23.02
CA GLU A 71 6.93 8.61 -23.77
C GLU A 71 7.87 9.38 -22.83
N LEU A 72 8.99 9.88 -23.37
CA LEU A 72 9.83 10.80 -22.62
C LEU A 72 9.13 12.15 -22.54
N ALA A 73 9.12 12.77 -21.36
CA ALA A 73 8.54 14.11 -21.20
C ALA A 73 9.20 15.13 -22.16
N GLU A 74 10.48 14.97 -22.47
CA GLU A 74 11.21 15.80 -23.42
C GLU A 74 10.79 15.56 -24.89
N SER A 75 10.34 14.35 -25.23
CA SER A 75 9.98 14.02 -26.63
C SER A 75 8.63 14.57 -27.06
N VAL A 76 7.82 15.05 -26.11
CA VAL A 76 6.49 15.64 -26.37
C VAL A 76 6.50 17.18 -26.35
N VAL A 77 7.68 17.79 -26.17
CA VAL A 77 7.87 19.25 -26.21
C VAL A 77 7.84 19.74 -27.68
N PRO A 78 7.25 20.91 -27.97
CA PRO A 78 6.59 21.83 -27.04
C PRO A 78 5.22 21.31 -26.59
N PHE A 79 4.92 21.48 -25.31
CA PHE A 79 3.57 21.25 -24.80
C PHE A 79 2.60 22.29 -25.40
N PRO A 80 1.40 21.88 -25.86
CA PRO A 80 0.41 22.84 -26.33
C PRO A 80 -0.13 23.70 -25.18
N ASP A 81 -0.70 24.86 -25.49
CA ASP A 81 -1.22 25.80 -24.48
C ASP A 81 -2.31 25.20 -23.59
N ASN A 82 -3.07 24.23 -24.11
CA ASN A 82 -4.11 23.49 -23.37
C ASN A 82 -3.60 22.20 -22.70
N ALA A 83 -2.28 22.01 -22.62
CA ALA A 83 -1.69 20.89 -21.91
C ALA A 83 -1.95 21.00 -20.41
N VAL A 84 -2.28 19.86 -19.80
CA VAL A 84 -2.32 19.71 -18.34
C VAL A 84 -1.57 18.44 -17.95
N VAL A 85 -0.81 18.48 -16.87
CA VAL A 85 -0.06 17.34 -16.35
C VAL A 85 -0.61 16.92 -15.00
N LEU A 86 -1.02 15.67 -14.97
CA LEU A 86 -1.50 14.92 -13.83
C LEU A 86 -0.32 14.12 -13.25
N VAL A 87 0.25 14.60 -12.15
CA VAL A 87 1.41 13.95 -11.52
C VAL A 87 0.95 12.88 -10.55
N SER A 88 1.27 11.65 -10.91
CA SER A 88 0.95 10.40 -10.24
C SER A 88 2.16 9.92 -9.43
N CYS A 89 2.24 10.39 -8.18
CA CYS A 89 3.22 9.94 -7.20
C CYS A 89 2.58 9.85 -5.82
N ILE A 90 3.00 8.90 -4.99
CA ILE A 90 2.47 8.78 -3.62
C ILE A 90 3.07 9.79 -2.66
N TYR A 91 4.35 10.11 -2.84
CA TYR A 91 5.12 10.90 -1.89
C TYR A 91 5.16 12.39 -2.27
N PRO A 92 4.72 13.30 -1.37
CA PRO A 92 4.68 14.74 -1.66
C PRO A 92 6.01 15.34 -2.13
N TYR A 93 7.15 14.92 -1.56
CA TYR A 93 8.45 15.45 -1.97
C TYR A 93 8.81 15.14 -3.45
N ARG A 94 8.27 14.06 -4.03
CA ARG A 94 8.49 13.75 -5.45
C ARG A 94 7.74 14.73 -6.34
N PHE A 95 6.56 15.18 -5.90
CA PHE A 95 5.72 16.08 -6.67
C PHE A 95 6.40 17.40 -6.99
N ASP A 96 7.09 18.00 -6.01
CA ASP A 96 7.77 19.28 -6.23
C ASP A 96 8.93 19.15 -7.22
N ASN A 97 9.74 18.09 -7.08
CA ASN A 97 10.84 17.81 -8.02
C ASN A 97 10.33 17.55 -9.44
N ILE A 98 9.30 16.70 -9.59
CA ILE A 98 8.68 16.43 -10.89
C ILE A 98 8.12 17.71 -11.48
N THR A 99 7.44 18.53 -10.67
CA THR A 99 6.84 19.78 -11.14
C THR A 99 7.91 20.74 -11.64
N ASN A 100 8.99 20.94 -10.89
CA ASN A 100 10.08 21.82 -11.30
C ASN A 100 10.69 21.37 -12.64
N ASN A 101 10.97 20.07 -12.80
CA ASN A 101 11.50 19.54 -14.05
C ASN A 101 10.51 19.75 -15.22
N LEU A 102 9.21 19.55 -15.00
CA LEU A 102 8.19 19.79 -16.04
C LEU A 102 8.09 21.28 -16.41
N MET A 103 8.30 22.19 -15.44
CA MET A 103 8.34 23.63 -15.70
C MET A 103 9.56 24.04 -16.51
N GLU A 104 10.72 23.39 -16.32
CA GLU A 104 11.91 23.58 -17.16
C GLU A 104 11.66 23.16 -18.61
N LEU A 105 10.73 22.23 -18.86
CA LEU A 105 10.27 21.83 -20.19
C LEU A 105 9.18 22.73 -20.79
N GLY A 106 8.84 23.84 -20.12
CA GLY A 106 7.96 24.89 -20.65
C GLY A 106 6.51 24.86 -20.17
N LEU A 107 6.14 23.95 -19.25
CA LEU A 107 4.83 23.97 -18.60
C LEU A 107 4.74 25.07 -17.53
N LYS A 108 3.56 25.64 -17.35
CA LYS A 108 3.27 26.57 -16.26
C LYS A 108 2.81 25.80 -15.02
N ARG A 109 3.03 26.36 -13.83
CA ARG A 109 2.68 25.72 -12.55
C ARG A 109 1.19 25.37 -12.45
N GLU A 110 0.32 26.23 -12.98
CA GLU A 110 -1.13 26.02 -13.01
C GLU A 110 -1.59 24.89 -13.93
N GLN A 111 -0.73 24.42 -14.83
CA GLN A 111 -1.00 23.26 -15.68
C GLN A 111 -0.67 21.93 -14.98
N ILE A 112 -0.03 21.95 -13.80
CA ILE A 112 0.50 20.76 -13.14
C ILE A 112 -0.18 20.56 -11.79
N ILE A 113 -0.83 19.40 -11.63
CA ILE A 113 -1.50 19.04 -10.36
C ILE A 113 -1.11 17.65 -9.88
N HIS A 114 -1.17 17.47 -8.57
CA HIS A 114 -1.00 16.17 -7.94
C HIS A 114 -2.32 15.38 -8.05
N ILE A 115 -2.29 14.13 -8.51
CA ILE A 115 -3.53 13.36 -8.70
C ILE A 115 -3.94 12.46 -7.54
N ARG A 116 -3.11 12.28 -6.51
CA ARG A 116 -3.52 11.53 -5.30
C ARG A 116 -4.91 11.87 -4.75
N PRO A 117 -5.36 13.14 -4.62
CA PRO A 117 -6.72 13.41 -4.16
C PRO A 117 -7.81 12.83 -5.08
N LEU A 118 -7.58 12.85 -6.40
CA LEU A 118 -8.47 12.21 -7.37
C LEU A 118 -8.36 10.67 -7.29
N ALA A 119 -7.14 10.14 -7.23
CA ALA A 119 -6.86 8.71 -7.08
C ALA A 119 -7.60 8.12 -5.89
N GLU A 120 -7.52 8.78 -4.73
CA GLU A 120 -8.18 8.35 -3.50
C GLU A 120 -9.71 8.30 -3.66
N LYS A 121 -10.31 9.28 -4.36
CA LYS A 121 -11.74 9.27 -4.69
C LYS A 121 -12.10 8.13 -5.64
N LEU A 122 -11.32 7.93 -6.69
CA LEU A 122 -11.59 6.91 -7.70
C LEU A 122 -11.43 5.50 -7.14
N LEU A 123 -10.39 5.24 -6.35
CA LEU A 123 -10.19 3.95 -5.68
C LEU A 123 -11.35 3.64 -4.72
N ASN A 124 -11.85 4.65 -4.02
CA ASN A 124 -13.07 4.54 -3.21
C ASN A 124 -14.37 4.35 -4.00
N VAL A 125 -14.32 4.27 -5.33
CA VAL A 125 -15.47 3.93 -6.19
C VAL A 125 -15.23 2.62 -6.93
N SER A 126 -14.06 2.43 -7.53
CA SER A 126 -13.81 1.36 -8.50
C SER A 126 -12.72 0.37 -8.14
N ALA A 127 -11.95 0.58 -7.06
CA ALA A 127 -10.89 -0.36 -6.71
C ALA A 127 -11.47 -1.68 -6.21
N ASP A 128 -10.97 -2.77 -6.80
CA ASP A 128 -11.18 -4.14 -6.33
C ASP A 128 -10.10 -4.59 -5.35
N TYR A 129 -9.07 -3.78 -5.11
CA TYR A 129 -7.96 -4.03 -4.18
C TYR A 129 -7.20 -2.73 -3.85
N PHE A 130 -6.52 -2.71 -2.70
CA PHE A 130 -5.80 -1.57 -2.14
C PHE A 130 -4.35 -1.91 -1.78
N SER A 131 -4.11 -3.17 -1.41
CA SER A 131 -2.78 -3.70 -1.13
C SER A 131 -1.86 -3.68 -2.36
N GLN A 132 -0.56 -3.83 -2.11
CA GLN A 132 0.37 -4.13 -3.19
C GLN A 132 0.05 -5.52 -3.77
N ASN A 133 0.12 -5.68 -5.08
CA ASN A 133 -0.10 -6.96 -5.77
C ASN A 133 -1.45 -7.67 -5.49
N GLY A 134 -2.45 -6.93 -4.98
CA GLY A 134 -3.78 -7.46 -4.67
C GLY A 134 -3.81 -8.55 -3.61
N MET A 135 -2.91 -8.49 -2.61
CA MET A 135 -2.89 -9.41 -1.46
C MET A 135 -4.18 -9.37 -0.63
N ASP A 136 -4.73 -8.21 -0.35
CA ASP A 136 -6.04 -8.05 0.30
C ASP A 136 -7.17 -8.77 -0.47
N LYS A 137 -7.15 -8.76 -1.81
CA LYS A 137 -8.10 -9.52 -2.63
C LYS A 137 -7.92 -11.03 -2.48
N LYS A 138 -6.69 -11.52 -2.35
CA LYS A 138 -6.41 -12.94 -2.10
C LYS A 138 -6.89 -13.38 -0.72
N VAL A 139 -6.69 -12.54 0.31
CA VAL A 139 -7.23 -12.75 1.64
C VAL A 139 -8.77 -12.75 1.60
N LYS A 140 -9.38 -11.83 0.85
CA LYS A 140 -10.84 -11.81 0.64
C LYS A 140 -11.35 -13.11 0.02
N THR A 141 -10.65 -13.66 -0.99
CA THR A 141 -11.03 -14.94 -1.62
C THR A 141 -11.06 -16.08 -0.60
N LEU A 142 -10.13 -16.12 0.36
CA LEU A 142 -10.17 -17.11 1.45
C LEU A 142 -11.44 -16.95 2.29
N PHE A 143 -11.78 -15.75 2.75
CA PHE A 143 -13.00 -15.53 3.52
C PHE A 143 -14.28 -15.81 2.73
N ASP A 144 -14.33 -15.42 1.45
CA ASP A 144 -15.46 -15.70 0.57
C ASP A 144 -15.70 -17.21 0.42
N SER A 145 -14.63 -18.01 0.37
CA SER A 145 -14.71 -19.47 0.16
C SER A 145 -15.47 -20.22 1.25
N ILE A 146 -15.48 -19.66 2.46
CA ILE A 146 -16.19 -20.21 3.63
C ILE A 146 -17.45 -19.40 3.96
N GLY A 147 -17.85 -18.47 3.09
CA GLY A 147 -19.02 -17.62 3.28
C GLY A 147 -18.88 -16.64 4.46
N ARG A 148 -17.66 -16.27 4.84
CA ARG A 148 -17.42 -15.30 5.93
C ARG A 148 -17.77 -13.90 5.44
N ASP A 149 -18.55 -13.20 6.25
CA ASP A 149 -18.95 -11.82 5.98
C ASP A 149 -17.75 -10.87 6.17
N ILE A 150 -17.23 -10.33 5.06
CA ILE A 150 -16.03 -9.49 5.08
C ILE A 150 -16.21 -8.14 5.81
N SER A 151 -17.46 -7.78 6.16
CA SER A 151 -17.78 -6.62 6.99
C SER A 151 -17.62 -6.88 8.50
N LYS A 152 -17.25 -8.10 8.89
CA LYS A 152 -17.08 -8.55 10.27
C LYS A 152 -15.70 -9.14 10.56
N ILE A 153 -14.74 -8.93 9.66
CA ILE A 153 -13.36 -9.42 9.81
C ILE A 153 -12.67 -8.56 10.86
N ARG A 154 -12.22 -9.18 11.94
CA ARG A 154 -11.39 -8.55 12.95
C ARG A 154 -9.94 -8.72 12.54
N TYR A 155 -9.25 -7.60 12.35
CA TYR A 155 -7.88 -7.62 11.85
C TYR A 155 -6.89 -6.86 12.72
N LEU A 156 -5.63 -7.31 12.65
CA LEU A 156 -4.45 -6.63 13.16
C LEU A 156 -3.51 -6.34 11.98
N ASP A 157 -3.22 -5.07 11.71
CA ASP A 157 -2.38 -4.65 10.59
C ASP A 157 -1.15 -3.90 11.13
N ILE A 158 0.01 -4.56 11.11
CA ILE A 158 1.28 -4.06 11.64
C ILE A 158 2.14 -3.59 10.47
N GLY A 159 2.52 -2.31 10.50
CA GLY A 159 3.10 -1.64 9.34
C GLY A 159 2.02 -1.20 8.34
N SER A 160 0.91 -0.67 8.85
CA SER A 160 -0.28 -0.37 8.04
C SER A 160 -0.07 0.66 6.91
N ASN A 161 1.04 1.39 6.93
CA ASN A 161 1.43 2.38 5.93
C ASN A 161 0.35 3.48 5.80
N THR A 162 0.08 3.99 4.60
CA THR A 162 -0.99 4.98 4.41
C THR A 162 -2.37 4.39 4.72
N TRP A 163 -3.36 5.26 4.92
CA TRP A 163 -4.74 4.83 5.22
C TRP A 163 -5.44 4.07 4.07
N LEU A 164 -5.01 4.28 2.82
CA LEU A 164 -5.69 3.77 1.61
C LEU A 164 -4.79 2.90 0.74
N LEU A 165 -3.62 3.41 0.37
CA LEU A 165 -2.75 2.80 -0.63
C LEU A 165 -1.77 1.86 0.04
N TYR A 166 -1.52 0.72 -0.62
CA TYR A 166 -0.66 -0.34 -0.10
C TYR A 166 -1.09 -0.81 1.29
N ASN A 167 -2.39 -0.75 1.56
CA ASN A 167 -2.93 -1.13 2.84
C ASN A 167 -3.64 -2.47 2.72
N ASN A 168 -3.19 -3.44 3.52
CA ASN A 168 -3.66 -4.82 3.46
C ASN A 168 -5.05 -5.00 4.09
N SER A 169 -5.48 -4.07 4.94
CA SER A 169 -6.73 -4.17 5.70
C SER A 169 -7.86 -3.26 5.20
N TYR A 170 -7.57 -2.25 4.37
CA TYR A 170 -8.54 -1.21 4.00
C TYR A 170 -9.76 -1.75 3.25
N MET A 171 -9.60 -2.83 2.48
CA MET A 171 -10.72 -3.50 1.82
C MET A 171 -11.80 -3.94 2.83
N PHE A 172 -11.39 -4.53 3.95
CA PHE A 172 -12.29 -4.98 5.02
C PHE A 172 -12.90 -3.78 5.75
N TYR A 173 -12.09 -2.75 6.04
CA TYR A 173 -12.56 -1.50 6.62
C TYR A 173 -13.70 -0.90 5.79
N ARG A 174 -13.51 -0.80 4.47
CA ARG A 174 -14.49 -0.25 3.53
C ARG A 174 -15.78 -1.09 3.48
N ALA A 175 -15.68 -2.40 3.68
CA ALA A 175 -16.84 -3.29 3.75
C ALA A 175 -17.64 -3.14 5.06
N GLY A 176 -17.09 -2.49 6.09
CA GLY A 176 -17.74 -2.26 7.38
C GLY A 176 -16.98 -2.79 8.58
N SER A 177 -15.91 -3.55 8.36
CA SER A 177 -15.06 -4.08 9.42
C SER A 177 -14.31 -2.97 10.17
N ASN A 178 -13.74 -3.35 11.30
CA ASN A 178 -12.82 -2.55 12.09
C ASN A 178 -11.74 -3.45 12.69
N GLY A 179 -10.58 -2.87 12.98
CA GLY A 179 -9.44 -3.59 13.51
C GLY A 179 -8.46 -2.70 14.25
N VAL A 180 -7.25 -3.23 14.44
CA VAL A 180 -6.13 -2.53 15.08
C VAL A 180 -5.07 -2.25 14.01
N LEU A 181 -4.64 -1.00 13.92
CA LEU A 181 -3.56 -0.58 13.04
C LEU A 181 -2.36 -0.20 13.89
N VAL A 182 -1.18 -0.72 13.56
CA VAL A 182 0.08 -0.35 14.21
C VAL A 182 0.98 0.28 13.15
N GLU A 183 1.36 1.53 13.35
CA GLU A 183 2.17 2.28 12.38
C GLU A 183 3.21 3.16 13.08
N ALA A 184 4.46 3.01 12.65
CA ALA A 184 5.61 3.69 13.23
C ALA A 184 5.92 5.03 12.57
N ASN A 185 5.55 5.22 11.30
CA ASN A 185 5.85 6.42 10.54
C ASN A 185 4.97 7.59 11.01
N PRO A 186 5.55 8.64 11.61
CA PRO A 186 4.79 9.77 12.12
C PRO A 186 4.04 10.54 11.02
N ASP A 187 4.46 10.42 9.76
CA ASP A 187 3.83 11.12 8.64
C ASP A 187 2.41 10.60 8.33
N PHE A 188 2.07 9.39 8.79
CA PHE A 188 0.78 8.75 8.49
C PHE A 188 -0.25 8.88 9.63
N VAL A 189 0.17 9.37 10.80
CA VAL A 189 -0.68 9.46 12.01
C VAL A 189 -2.00 10.17 11.75
N ASP A 190 -1.92 11.39 11.23
CA ASP A 190 -3.10 12.25 11.09
C ASP A 190 -4.03 11.76 9.98
N GLU A 191 -3.47 11.23 8.88
CA GLU A 191 -4.28 10.70 7.80
C GLU A 191 -4.97 9.38 8.16
N ILE A 192 -4.33 8.48 8.91
CA ILE A 192 -4.95 7.24 9.39
C ILE A 192 -6.09 7.58 10.34
N LYS A 193 -5.83 8.38 11.39
CA LYS A 193 -6.86 8.72 12.40
C LYS A 193 -8.08 9.41 11.79
N ARG A 194 -7.84 10.30 10.82
CA ARG A 194 -8.92 11.04 10.15
C ARG A 194 -9.76 10.16 9.23
N ASN A 195 -9.13 9.27 8.46
CA ASN A 195 -9.82 8.51 7.41
C ASN A 195 -10.29 7.12 7.87
N ARG A 196 -9.73 6.58 8.95
CA ARG A 196 -10.08 5.25 9.51
C ARG A 196 -10.61 5.30 10.95
N PRO A 197 -11.60 6.15 11.28
CA PRO A 197 -12.04 6.36 12.66
C PRO A 197 -12.68 5.14 13.35
N ARG A 198 -13.07 4.07 12.62
CA ARG A 198 -13.52 2.82 13.27
C ARG A 198 -12.36 1.96 13.76
N ASP A 199 -11.17 2.14 13.20
CA ASP A 199 -10.00 1.38 13.60
C ASP A 199 -9.35 1.97 14.84
N ASN A 200 -8.79 1.09 15.67
CA ASN A 200 -7.92 1.50 16.76
C ASN A 200 -6.49 1.69 16.22
N ALA A 201 -6.08 2.94 16.00
CA ALA A 201 -4.74 3.27 15.50
C ALA A 201 -3.73 3.46 16.65
N ILE A 202 -2.75 2.57 16.74
CA ILE A 202 -1.65 2.57 17.68
C ILE A 202 -0.40 3.11 16.96
N MET A 203 -0.02 4.35 17.24
CA MET A 203 1.06 5.04 16.54
C MET A 203 2.42 4.78 17.20
N CYS A 204 2.93 3.56 17.03
CA CYS A 204 4.20 3.09 17.55
C CYS A 204 4.80 2.00 16.64
N GLY A 205 6.05 1.62 16.87
CA GLY A 205 6.58 0.38 16.29
C GLY A 205 6.08 -0.85 17.05
N CYS A 206 6.13 -2.02 16.40
CA CYS A 206 5.83 -3.30 17.02
C CYS A 206 7.14 -4.07 17.29
N SER A 207 7.32 -4.57 18.51
CA SER A 207 8.50 -5.32 18.91
C SER A 207 8.17 -6.79 19.23
N ASP A 208 9.18 -7.64 19.08
CA ASP A 208 9.21 -9.04 19.50
C ASP A 208 9.62 -9.22 20.97
N VAL A 209 10.00 -8.13 21.64
CA VAL A 209 10.43 -8.11 23.04
C VAL A 209 9.72 -7.00 23.82
N ARG A 210 9.38 -7.27 25.08
CA ARG A 210 8.80 -6.27 25.99
C ARG A 210 9.87 -5.29 26.45
N SER A 211 9.68 -4.01 26.13
CA SER A 211 10.56 -2.90 26.51
C SER A 211 9.76 -1.60 26.53
N GLU A 212 10.14 -0.70 27.45
CA GLU A 212 9.62 0.68 27.51
C GLU A 212 10.51 1.66 26.72
N GLU A 213 11.57 1.16 26.08
CA GLU A 213 12.53 1.98 25.34
C GLU A 213 12.05 2.34 23.93
N GLU A 214 12.35 3.58 23.52
CA GLU A 214 12.22 3.99 22.13
C GLU A 214 13.33 3.40 21.27
N TRP A 215 12.98 2.86 20.10
CA TRP A 215 13.95 2.33 19.17
C TRP A 215 14.32 3.36 18.10
N THR A 216 15.50 3.20 17.52
CA THR A 216 15.88 3.99 16.34
C THR A 216 15.12 3.45 15.13
N TYR A 217 14.23 4.29 14.62
CA TYR A 217 13.54 4.13 13.36
C TYR A 217 14.35 4.80 12.24
N TYR A 218 14.71 4.03 11.24
CA TYR A 218 15.43 4.47 10.06
C TYR A 218 14.41 4.81 8.98
N LYS A 219 14.04 6.09 8.93
CA LYS A 219 13.07 6.62 7.98
C LYS A 219 13.75 7.02 6.70
N THR A 220 13.24 6.56 5.57
CA THR A 220 13.70 6.96 4.23
C THR A 220 12.61 7.77 3.53
N LYS A 221 12.96 8.32 2.37
CA LYS A 221 11.97 8.94 1.46
C LYS A 221 10.97 7.93 0.85
N HIS A 222 11.23 6.63 0.96
CA HIS A 222 10.33 5.55 0.55
C HIS A 222 9.79 4.86 1.79
N ALA A 223 8.53 5.13 2.15
CA ALA A 223 7.98 4.66 3.41
C ALA A 223 8.02 3.13 3.56
N GLY A 224 7.84 2.38 2.46
CA GLY A 224 7.98 0.92 2.46
C GLY A 224 9.41 0.39 2.70
N TYR A 225 10.43 1.25 2.74
CA TYR A 225 11.81 0.88 3.08
C TYR A 225 12.20 1.33 4.48
N ASN A 226 11.27 1.91 5.23
CA ASN A 226 11.54 2.29 6.61
C ASN A 226 11.68 1.04 7.47
N THR A 227 12.57 1.08 8.45
CA THR A 227 12.89 -0.11 9.25
C THR A 227 13.39 0.28 10.63
N PHE A 228 13.36 -0.66 11.57
CA PHE A 228 14.06 -0.58 12.85
C PHE A 228 15.38 -1.37 12.84
N VAL A 229 15.75 -1.98 11.72
CA VAL A 229 16.94 -2.84 11.58
C VAL A 229 18.04 -2.04 10.88
N LYS A 230 19.13 -1.74 11.60
CA LYS A 230 20.23 -0.94 11.08
C LYS A 230 20.85 -1.53 9.82
N GLU A 231 21.01 -2.84 9.75
CA GLU A 231 21.63 -3.52 8.59
C GLU A 231 20.78 -3.38 7.32
N VAL A 232 19.45 -3.33 7.48
CA VAL A 232 18.51 -3.06 6.38
C VAL A 232 18.65 -1.61 5.94
N ALA A 233 18.69 -0.67 6.89
CA ALA A 233 18.89 0.75 6.60
C ALA A 233 20.21 1.01 5.86
N ASP A 234 21.29 0.34 6.27
CA ASP A 234 22.62 0.42 5.65
C ASP A 234 22.62 -0.07 4.20
N THR A 235 21.79 -1.08 3.91
CA THR A 235 21.59 -1.55 2.53
C THR A 235 20.95 -0.48 1.65
N TYR A 236 20.00 0.30 2.20
CA TYR A 236 19.36 1.40 1.47
C TYR A 236 20.27 2.63 1.36
N GLU A 237 21.00 2.96 2.42
CA GLU A 237 22.00 4.03 2.40
C GLU A 237 23.10 3.73 1.36
N GLY A 238 23.60 2.49 1.31
CA GLY A 238 24.57 2.04 0.31
C GLY A 238 24.05 2.10 -1.14
N ARG A 239 22.73 2.16 -1.34
CA ARG A 239 22.08 2.40 -2.65
C ARG A 239 21.84 3.89 -2.94
N GLY A 240 22.32 4.78 -2.07
CA GLY A 240 22.20 6.23 -2.20
C GLY A 240 20.87 6.81 -1.71
N LEU A 241 20.12 6.08 -0.88
CA LEU A 241 18.95 6.64 -0.21
C LEU A 241 19.39 7.41 1.03
N GLU A 242 18.80 8.58 1.23
CA GLU A 242 18.91 9.30 2.50
C GLU A 242 18.11 8.55 3.57
N VAL A 243 18.74 8.33 4.72
CA VAL A 243 18.16 7.68 5.90
C VAL A 243 18.21 8.66 7.06
N GLN A 244 17.04 8.97 7.61
CA GLN A 244 16.87 9.76 8.82
C GLN A 244 16.69 8.83 10.02
N GLU A 245 17.43 9.07 11.09
CA GLU A 245 17.20 8.39 12.38
C GLU A 245 16.18 9.17 13.21
N ILE A 246 15.14 8.49 13.67
CA ILE A 246 14.09 9.04 14.54
C ILE A 246 13.87 8.08 15.70
N LYS A 247 13.62 8.59 16.91
CA LYS A 247 13.21 7.75 18.04
C LYS A 247 11.70 7.55 18.01
N ILE A 248 11.27 6.29 18.03
CA ILE A 248 9.85 5.90 17.98
C ILE A 248 9.56 4.97 19.16
N PRO A 249 8.45 5.19 19.89
CA PRO A 249 8.01 4.26 20.93
C PRO A 249 7.72 2.88 20.34
N MET A 250 8.02 1.85 21.10
CA MET A 250 7.75 0.47 20.72
C MET A 250 6.68 -0.14 21.61
N LYS A 251 5.91 -1.07 21.06
CA LYS A 251 4.98 -1.89 21.83
C LYS A 251 5.19 -3.36 21.49
N TYR A 252 5.26 -4.18 22.53
CA TYR A 252 5.40 -5.62 22.36
C TYR A 252 4.13 -6.22 21.75
N ILE A 253 4.30 -7.13 20.80
CA ILE A 253 3.19 -7.80 20.12
C ILE A 253 2.23 -8.47 21.12
N GLY A 254 2.73 -9.09 22.19
CA GLY A 254 1.87 -9.69 23.21
C GLY A 254 0.98 -8.66 23.93
N ASP A 255 1.47 -7.43 24.15
CA ASP A 255 0.71 -6.37 24.81
C ASP A 255 -0.36 -5.79 23.86
N ILE A 256 -0.03 -5.65 22.57
CA ILE A 256 -1.00 -5.29 21.54
C ILE A 256 -2.12 -6.31 21.50
N LEU A 257 -1.78 -7.60 21.51
CA LEU A 257 -2.75 -8.68 21.47
C LEU A 257 -3.61 -8.74 22.75
N GLU A 258 -3.01 -8.62 23.93
CA GLU A 258 -3.70 -8.68 25.22
C GLU A 258 -4.74 -7.55 25.38
N GLU A 259 -4.38 -6.34 24.93
CA GLU A 259 -5.25 -5.18 25.05
C GLU A 259 -6.43 -5.21 24.07
N ASN A 260 -6.25 -5.78 22.88
CA ASN A 260 -7.18 -5.62 21.76
C ASN A 260 -7.92 -6.91 21.35
N PHE A 261 -7.36 -8.08 21.66
CA PHE A 261 -7.88 -9.40 21.24
C PHE A 261 -8.04 -10.33 22.44
N LYS A 262 -8.82 -9.88 23.42
CA LYS A 262 -9.00 -10.55 24.73
C LYS A 262 -9.61 -11.95 24.65
N ASP A 263 -10.35 -12.24 23.59
CA ASP A 263 -10.93 -13.55 23.30
C ASP A 263 -10.01 -14.45 22.46
N GLY A 264 -8.79 -13.99 22.18
CA GLY A 264 -7.74 -14.77 21.51
C GLY A 264 -7.91 -14.87 20.00
N HIS A 265 -9.08 -14.56 19.43
CA HIS A 265 -9.36 -14.77 18.00
C HIS A 265 -9.08 -13.53 17.14
N ILE A 266 -8.39 -13.76 16.01
CA ILE A 266 -8.11 -12.78 14.96
C ILE A 266 -8.43 -13.43 13.62
N ASP A 267 -9.36 -12.84 12.86
CA ASP A 267 -9.66 -13.35 11.51
C ASP A 267 -8.44 -13.13 10.59
N PHE A 268 -7.86 -11.93 10.60
CA PHE A 268 -6.79 -11.56 9.66
C PHE A 268 -5.67 -10.76 10.33
N MET A 269 -4.44 -11.24 10.23
CA MET A 269 -3.25 -10.49 10.63
C MET A 269 -2.38 -10.16 9.42
N SER A 270 -2.00 -8.90 9.27
CA SER A 270 -1.01 -8.40 8.33
C SER A 270 0.22 -7.93 9.11
N VAL A 271 1.40 -8.39 8.71
CA VAL A 271 2.68 -7.97 9.28
C VAL A 271 3.63 -7.61 8.14
N ASP A 272 3.72 -6.31 7.87
CA ASP A 272 4.48 -5.71 6.79
C ASP A 272 5.51 -4.73 7.39
N VAL A 273 6.55 -5.30 7.99
CA VAL A 273 7.62 -4.56 8.66
C VAL A 273 8.96 -5.05 8.14
N GLU A 274 9.60 -4.18 7.36
CA GLU A 274 10.86 -4.49 6.67
C GLU A 274 11.93 -4.99 7.66
N GLY A 275 12.27 -6.28 7.52
CA GLY A 275 13.32 -6.95 8.27
C GLY A 275 12.93 -7.53 9.64
N MET A 276 11.71 -7.30 10.14
CA MET A 276 11.28 -7.75 11.48
C MET A 276 10.03 -8.65 11.51
N GLY A 277 9.33 -8.82 10.38
CA GLY A 277 8.05 -9.54 10.36
C GLY A 277 8.11 -10.93 11.02
N ALA A 278 9.10 -11.75 10.67
CA ALA A 278 9.25 -13.09 11.24
C ALA A 278 9.48 -13.09 12.76
N ARG A 279 10.25 -12.13 13.29
CA ARG A 279 10.52 -11.99 14.73
C ARG A 279 9.24 -11.70 15.49
N ILE A 280 8.46 -10.76 14.97
CA ILE A 280 7.18 -10.33 15.55
C ILE A 280 6.21 -11.51 15.60
N VAL A 281 5.99 -12.21 14.49
CA VAL A 281 5.07 -13.36 14.44
C VAL A 281 5.57 -14.51 15.32
N ASN A 282 6.88 -14.76 15.37
CA ASN A 282 7.42 -15.83 16.20
C ASN A 282 7.23 -15.59 17.71
N ALA A 283 7.13 -14.33 18.14
CA ALA A 283 6.90 -13.95 19.53
C ALA A 283 5.45 -14.07 20.00
N ILE A 284 4.52 -14.46 19.13
CA ILE A 284 3.10 -14.70 19.47
C ILE A 284 2.95 -16.05 20.18
N ASP A 285 2.16 -16.05 21.26
CA ASP A 285 1.73 -17.28 21.94
C ASP A 285 0.51 -17.90 21.22
N PHE A 286 0.79 -18.79 20.27
CA PHE A 286 -0.23 -19.53 19.51
C PHE A 286 -1.00 -20.58 20.34
N ASN A 287 -0.67 -20.79 21.62
CA ASN A 287 -1.54 -21.58 22.50
C ASN A 287 -2.76 -20.78 22.98
N TRP A 288 -2.65 -19.45 22.99
CA TRP A 288 -3.71 -18.55 23.41
C TRP A 288 -4.37 -17.82 22.23
N TYR A 289 -3.57 -17.39 21.26
CA TYR A 289 -4.08 -16.66 20.10
C TYR A 289 -4.36 -17.58 18.91
N ASP A 290 -5.58 -17.49 18.41
CA ASP A 290 -6.08 -18.18 17.24
C ASP A 290 -6.19 -17.19 16.07
N ILE A 291 -5.36 -17.37 15.04
CA ILE A 291 -5.29 -16.46 13.88
C ILE A 291 -5.64 -17.24 12.61
N ASP A 292 -6.70 -16.85 11.90
CA ASP A 292 -7.17 -17.65 10.75
C ASP A 292 -6.25 -17.46 9.53
N VAL A 293 -5.86 -16.20 9.25
CA VAL A 293 -5.04 -15.81 8.11
C VAL A 293 -3.92 -14.87 8.53
N ILE A 294 -2.69 -15.14 8.08
CA ILE A 294 -1.50 -14.30 8.31
C ILE A 294 -0.89 -13.92 6.96
N LEU A 295 -0.90 -12.64 6.63
CA LEU A 295 -0.10 -12.06 5.54
C LEU A 295 1.19 -11.50 6.14
N LEU A 296 2.34 -12.01 5.72
CA LEU A 296 3.62 -11.72 6.34
C LEU A 296 4.67 -11.34 5.29
N GLU A 297 5.29 -10.18 5.44
CA GLU A 297 6.56 -9.86 4.79
C GLU A 297 7.70 -10.56 5.54
N MET A 298 8.46 -11.41 4.85
CA MET A 298 9.69 -11.99 5.41
C MET A 298 10.71 -12.35 4.33
N ASP A 299 11.99 -12.33 4.72
CA ASP A 299 13.10 -12.80 3.89
C ASP A 299 13.35 -14.29 4.17
N PHE A 300 13.01 -15.17 3.22
CA PHE A 300 13.09 -16.62 3.37
C PHE A 300 14.52 -17.17 3.40
N GLU A 301 15.53 -16.38 3.02
CA GLU A 301 16.93 -16.78 3.14
C GLU A 301 17.39 -16.81 4.60
N LYS A 302 16.76 -16.00 5.47
CA LYS A 302 17.07 -15.96 6.89
C LYS A 302 16.61 -17.24 7.59
N GLU A 303 17.49 -17.78 8.44
CA GLU A 303 17.23 -19.00 9.21
C GLU A 303 15.98 -18.88 10.10
N GLU A 304 15.80 -17.71 10.70
CA GLU A 304 14.63 -17.39 11.53
C GLU A 304 13.32 -17.52 10.75
N SER A 305 13.23 -16.93 9.56
CA SER A 305 12.04 -17.03 8.69
C SER A 305 11.73 -18.48 8.32
N ARG A 306 12.75 -19.29 8.02
CA ARG A 306 12.58 -20.72 7.73
C ARG A 306 12.08 -21.50 8.95
N LYS A 307 12.58 -21.18 10.15
CA LYS A 307 12.09 -21.78 11.40
C LYS A 307 10.64 -21.40 11.68
N LEU A 308 10.29 -20.12 11.53
CA LEU A 308 8.91 -19.66 11.68
C LEU A 308 7.99 -20.35 10.68
N TYR A 309 8.41 -20.45 9.42
CA TYR A 309 7.65 -21.13 8.39
C TYR A 309 7.33 -22.58 8.80
N MET A 310 8.32 -23.34 9.26
CA MET A 310 8.10 -24.71 9.75
C MET A 310 7.18 -24.75 10.97
N LYS A 311 7.36 -23.84 11.94
CA LYS A 311 6.49 -23.71 13.12
C LYS A 311 5.03 -23.48 12.72
N LEU A 312 4.75 -22.60 11.75
CA LEU A 312 3.38 -22.36 11.26
C LEU A 312 2.79 -23.61 10.60
N TYR A 313 3.58 -24.37 9.84
CA TYR A 313 3.14 -25.66 9.29
C TYR A 313 2.78 -26.67 10.38
N GLU A 314 3.59 -26.76 11.43
CA GLU A 314 3.30 -27.64 12.59
C GLU A 314 2.04 -27.20 13.36
N LEU A 315 1.72 -25.91 13.34
CA LEU A 315 0.50 -25.33 13.91
C LEU A 315 -0.74 -25.46 13.00
N GLY A 316 -0.64 -26.18 11.87
CA GLY A 316 -1.78 -26.45 10.99
C GLY A 316 -2.02 -25.41 9.89
N TYR A 317 -1.09 -24.48 9.69
CA TYR A 317 -1.14 -23.54 8.56
C TYR A 317 -0.57 -24.18 7.30
N THR A 318 -1.06 -23.71 6.15
CA THR A 318 -0.38 -23.85 4.87
C THR A 318 -0.05 -22.47 4.32
N SER A 319 0.83 -22.39 3.32
CA SER A 319 1.18 -21.13 2.65
C SER A 319 0.89 -21.17 1.16
N ARG A 320 0.43 -20.05 0.61
CA ARG A 320 0.28 -19.77 -0.83
C ARG A 320 0.83 -18.39 -1.18
N TYR A 321 0.97 -18.12 -2.47
CA TYR A 321 1.52 -16.86 -2.99
C TYR A 321 2.92 -16.53 -2.47
N ARG A 322 3.79 -17.56 -2.40
CA ARG A 322 5.17 -17.42 -1.92
C ARG A 322 5.94 -16.49 -2.86
N GLY A 323 6.45 -15.40 -2.31
CA GLY A 323 7.38 -14.53 -3.04
C GLY A 323 6.73 -13.67 -4.11
N ILE A 324 5.50 -13.21 -3.87
CA ILE A 324 4.93 -12.10 -4.64
C ILE A 324 5.59 -10.77 -4.19
N GLY A 325 5.57 -9.77 -5.05
CA GLY A 325 6.32 -8.52 -4.85
C GLY A 325 7.81 -8.73 -5.09
N ALA A 326 8.65 -8.27 -4.16
CA ALA A 326 10.10 -8.46 -4.21
C ALA A 326 10.55 -9.85 -3.73
N GLY A 327 9.66 -10.86 -3.73
CA GLY A 327 9.96 -12.19 -3.21
C GLY A 327 9.74 -12.37 -1.72
N LYS A 328 9.04 -11.43 -1.06
CA LYS A 328 8.96 -11.36 0.41
C LYS A 328 7.57 -11.56 1.01
N ASP A 329 6.50 -11.51 0.22
CA ASP A 329 5.14 -11.68 0.75
C ASP A 329 4.77 -13.16 0.86
N PHE A 330 4.25 -13.56 2.02
CA PHE A 330 3.76 -14.91 2.29
C PHE A 330 2.36 -14.87 2.91
N LEU A 331 1.42 -15.57 2.29
CA LEU A 331 0.07 -15.74 2.82
C LEU A 331 -0.06 -17.11 3.47
N PHE A 332 -0.15 -17.14 4.79
CA PHE A 332 -0.45 -18.32 5.59
C PHE A 332 -1.92 -18.35 5.98
N PHE A 333 -2.51 -19.53 6.00
CA PHE A 333 -3.88 -19.72 6.46
C PHE A 333 -4.09 -21.12 7.03
N LYS A 334 -5.02 -21.21 7.97
CA LYS A 334 -5.36 -22.43 8.68
C LYS A 334 -6.06 -23.46 7.79
N THR A 335 -5.58 -24.70 7.81
CA THR A 335 -6.13 -25.79 6.96
C THR A 335 -7.39 -26.45 7.53
N ASP A 336 -7.69 -26.23 8.81
CA ASP A 336 -8.94 -26.60 9.45
C ASP A 336 -10.06 -25.56 9.25
N VAL A 337 -9.70 -24.34 8.82
CA VAL A 337 -10.65 -23.27 8.47
C VAL A 337 -10.86 -23.18 6.96
N PHE A 338 -9.80 -23.22 6.16
CA PHE A 338 -9.86 -23.04 4.70
C PHE A 338 -9.34 -24.26 3.95
N ASP A 339 -9.93 -24.54 2.79
CA ASP A 339 -9.45 -25.57 1.88
C ASP A 339 -8.09 -25.18 1.25
N ALA A 340 -7.09 -26.05 1.39
CA ALA A 340 -5.75 -25.82 0.87
C ALA A 340 -5.69 -25.71 -0.67
N GLY A 341 -6.70 -26.20 -1.39
CA GLY A 341 -6.80 -26.13 -2.85
C GLY A 341 -7.38 -24.82 -3.41
N LEU A 342 -7.88 -23.91 -2.56
CA LEU A 342 -8.63 -22.72 -2.99
C LEU A 342 -7.85 -21.68 -3.80
N LEU A 343 -6.51 -21.70 -3.69
CA LEU A 343 -5.63 -20.71 -4.29
C LEU A 343 -4.62 -21.35 -5.27
N GLU A 344 -4.93 -22.54 -5.79
CA GLU A 344 -4.14 -23.25 -6.82
C GLU A 344 -4.35 -22.71 -8.24
#